data_AF-A0A9D9AN19-F1
#
_entry.id   AF-A0A9D9AN19-F1
#
_cell.length_a   1.000
_cell.length_b   1.000
_cell.length_c   1.000
_cell.angle_alpha   90.00
_cell.angle_beta   90.00
_cell.angle_gamma   90.00
#
_symmetry.space_group_name_H-M   'P 1'
#
loop_
_entity.id
_entity.type
_entity.pdbx_description
1 polymer ?
#
loop_
_entity_poly.entity_id
_entity_poly.type
_entity_poly.pdbx_seq_one_letter_code
_entity_poly.pdbx_strand_id
1 'polypeptide(L)'
;MSRLLAALTAFWLFILPAHALDDDHPRPFDGNYDAMAIVDEAMAEALAENKRLLLVLGANWCHDSRGLAHHFQDEELAATLEAHYITRYIDVGWRDRNNDVMLRFGVSAVYGTPTVFIIDPTDEHLINRETRSLWTSAASRSIEEAREYFADFARGEAALDLVESSLVYQSLLIEIEVFEAEQGERLAEAYEDIGRWRAMDEEDRPEDFMDLAGEVDTWRSRMNRQSRRLYREAYRAVDGALSELAGESEVTAATVARLDQSNPDISLRFQPFESERW
;
A
#
# COMPACT_ATOMS: atom_id res chain seq x y z
N MET A 1 -22.15 46.16 -58.87
CA MET A 1 -23.22 45.37 -58.22
C MET A 1 -23.04 43.92 -58.61
N SER A 2 -22.46 43.09 -57.75
CA SER A 2 -22.74 41.65 -57.60
C SER A 2 -21.93 41.11 -56.42
N ARG A 3 -22.60 40.30 -55.61
CA ARG A 3 -22.34 40.04 -54.20
C ARG A 3 -21.32 38.92 -53.98
N LEU A 4 -20.49 39.09 -52.96
CA LEU A 4 -19.56 38.09 -52.39
C LEU A 4 -20.32 36.87 -51.85
N LEU A 5 -19.91 35.67 -52.25
CA LEU A 5 -20.27 34.42 -51.57
C LEU A 5 -19.35 34.23 -50.36
N ALA A 6 -19.92 34.23 -49.16
CA ALA A 6 -19.24 33.77 -47.95
C ALA A 6 -19.51 32.27 -47.79
N ALA A 7 -18.45 31.46 -47.81
CA ALA A 7 -18.53 30.03 -47.48
C ALA A 7 -18.39 29.88 -45.95
N LEU A 8 -19.47 29.46 -45.30
CA LEU A 8 -19.50 29.04 -43.90
C LEU A 8 -19.01 27.59 -43.82
N THR A 9 -17.77 27.38 -43.41
CA THR A 9 -17.26 26.06 -43.02
C THR A 9 -17.68 25.78 -41.57
N ALA A 10 -18.66 24.90 -41.40
CA ALA A 10 -19.06 24.38 -40.09
C ALA A 10 -17.98 23.42 -39.57
N PHE A 11 -17.21 23.85 -38.58
CA PHE A 11 -16.24 23.02 -37.88
C PHE A 11 -17.02 22.18 -36.85
N TRP A 12 -17.35 20.94 -37.21
CA TRP A 12 -17.92 19.97 -36.27
C TRP A 12 -16.81 19.48 -35.34
N LEU A 13 -16.79 20.00 -34.11
CA LEU A 13 -16.07 19.37 -33.01
C LEU A 13 -16.76 18.03 -32.71
N PHE A 14 -16.20 16.92 -33.19
CA PHE A 14 -16.53 15.61 -32.66
C PHE A 14 -16.02 15.55 -31.22
N ILE A 15 -16.91 15.74 -30.26
CA ILE A 15 -16.65 15.34 -28.87
C ILE A 15 -16.70 13.81 -28.90
N LEU A 16 -15.53 13.17 -28.96
CA LEU A 16 -15.43 11.73 -28.72
C LEU A 16 -15.88 11.49 -27.27
N PRO A 17 -16.85 10.58 -27.03
CA PRO A 17 -17.13 10.13 -25.68
C PRO A 17 -15.84 9.49 -25.15
N ALA A 18 -15.36 9.97 -24.00
CA ALA A 18 -14.32 9.32 -23.23
C ALA A 18 -14.84 7.95 -22.77
N HIS A 19 -14.80 6.98 -23.67
CA HIS A 19 -14.78 5.59 -23.27
C HIS A 19 -13.49 5.45 -22.49
N ALA A 20 -13.59 5.27 -21.17
CA ALA A 20 -12.50 4.68 -20.42
C ALA A 20 -12.11 3.43 -21.20
N LEU A 21 -10.90 3.41 -21.77
CA LEU A 21 -10.35 2.22 -22.39
C LEU A 21 -10.41 1.15 -21.31
N ASP A 22 -11.29 0.17 -21.47
CA ASP A 22 -11.25 -1.03 -20.65
C ASP A 22 -9.89 -1.65 -20.98
N ASP A 23 -8.94 -1.50 -20.06
CA ASP A 23 -7.66 -2.19 -20.18
C ASP A 23 -7.96 -3.70 -20.12
N ASP A 24 -7.25 -4.51 -20.92
CA ASP A 24 -7.40 -5.97 -20.90
C ASP A 24 -6.75 -6.60 -19.65
N HIS A 25 -6.67 -5.82 -18.56
CA HIS A 25 -6.01 -6.22 -17.34
C HIS A 25 -6.90 -7.21 -16.55
N PRO A 26 -6.27 -8.16 -15.83
CA PRO A 26 -6.99 -9.15 -15.03
C PRO A 26 -7.90 -8.53 -13.97
N ARG A 27 -8.95 -9.28 -13.62
CA ARG A 27 -9.92 -8.92 -12.58
C ARG A 27 -9.98 -10.01 -11.48
N PRO A 28 -8.91 -10.18 -10.68
CA PRO A 28 -8.77 -11.33 -9.80
C PRO A 28 -9.52 -11.21 -8.47
N PHE A 29 -10.10 -10.04 -8.15
CA PHE A 29 -10.80 -9.82 -6.88
C PHE A 29 -12.25 -10.29 -7.01
N ASP A 30 -12.61 -11.36 -6.32
CA ASP A 30 -13.85 -12.12 -6.54
C ASP A 30 -14.96 -11.83 -5.52
N GLY A 31 -14.82 -10.76 -4.72
CA GLY A 31 -15.79 -10.40 -3.69
C GLY A 31 -15.73 -11.29 -2.45
N ASN A 32 -14.58 -11.90 -2.14
CA ASN A 32 -14.32 -12.68 -0.94
C ASN A 32 -14.30 -11.84 0.35
N TYR A 33 -15.42 -11.20 0.72
CA TYR A 33 -15.55 -10.27 1.85
C TYR A 33 -15.53 -10.88 3.26
N ASP A 34 -15.25 -12.18 3.36
CA ASP A 34 -15.00 -12.93 4.61
C ASP A 34 -13.74 -13.79 4.39
N ALA A 35 -12.61 -13.10 4.22
CA ALA A 35 -11.38 -13.72 3.72
C ALA A 35 -10.55 -14.42 4.79
N MET A 36 -10.91 -14.36 6.09
CA MET A 36 -10.08 -14.93 7.16
C MET A 36 -9.81 -16.43 6.96
N ALA A 37 -10.81 -17.20 6.55
CA ALA A 37 -10.63 -18.62 6.25
C ALA A 37 -9.69 -18.87 5.06
N ILE A 38 -9.72 -18.01 4.04
CA ILE A 38 -8.81 -18.06 2.88
C ILE A 38 -7.38 -17.77 3.33
N VAL A 39 -7.21 -16.79 4.24
CA VAL A 39 -5.91 -16.42 4.80
C VAL A 39 -5.37 -17.54 5.69
N ASP A 40 -6.20 -18.16 6.53
CA ASP A 40 -5.81 -19.29 7.37
C ASP A 40 -5.34 -20.49 6.53
N GLU A 41 -6.10 -20.85 5.50
CA GLU A 41 -5.73 -21.93 4.58
C GLU A 41 -4.40 -21.62 3.86
N ALA A 42 -4.27 -20.41 3.33
CA ALA A 42 -3.07 -20.00 2.61
C ALA A 42 -1.84 -19.89 3.54
N MET A 43 -2.02 -19.51 4.81
CA MET A 43 -0.94 -19.51 5.81
C MET A 43 -0.45 -20.92 6.09
N ALA A 44 -1.38 -21.87 6.27
CA ALA A 44 -1.04 -23.28 6.49
C ALA A 44 -0.35 -23.90 5.26
N GLU A 45 -0.82 -23.57 4.05
CA GLU A 45 -0.19 -23.98 2.79
C GLU A 45 1.23 -23.40 2.66
N ALA A 46 1.41 -22.10 2.95
CA ALA A 46 2.71 -21.44 2.90
C ALA A 46 3.71 -22.08 3.85
N LEU A 47 3.28 -22.39 5.08
CA LEU A 47 4.11 -23.10 6.06
C LEU A 47 4.48 -24.52 5.59
N ALA A 48 3.52 -25.26 5.04
CA ALA A 48 3.73 -26.63 4.57
C ALA A 48 4.66 -26.71 3.35
N GLU A 49 4.58 -25.73 2.45
CA GLU A 49 5.41 -25.65 1.24
C GLU A 49 6.73 -24.90 1.44
N ASN A 50 6.98 -24.37 2.65
CA ASN A 50 8.15 -23.53 2.95
C ASN A 50 8.26 -22.34 1.97
N LYS A 51 7.12 -21.68 1.75
CA LYS A 51 6.94 -20.49 0.90
C LYS A 51 6.47 -19.32 1.75
N ARG A 52 6.60 -18.10 1.22
CA ARG A 52 5.99 -16.92 1.85
C ARG A 52 4.51 -16.84 1.52
N LEU A 53 3.71 -16.26 2.39
CA LEU A 53 2.35 -15.89 2.05
C LEU A 53 2.35 -14.51 1.39
N LEU A 54 1.82 -14.40 0.17
CA LEU A 54 1.64 -13.15 -0.56
C LEU A 54 0.15 -12.82 -0.63
N LEU A 55 -0.29 -11.81 0.12
CA LEU A 55 -1.65 -11.28 0.04
C LEU A 55 -1.65 -9.98 -0.77
N VAL A 56 -2.47 -9.94 -1.82
CA VAL A 56 -2.74 -8.72 -2.58
C VAL A 56 -4.12 -8.22 -2.19
N LEU A 57 -4.16 -7.16 -1.38
CA LEU A 57 -5.39 -6.52 -0.93
C LEU A 57 -5.77 -5.41 -1.92
N GLY A 58 -6.87 -5.57 -2.65
CA GLY A 58 -7.22 -4.67 -3.75
C GLY A 58 -8.67 -4.81 -4.20
N ALA A 59 -8.98 -4.30 -5.39
CA ALA A 59 -10.32 -4.40 -5.96
C ALA A 59 -10.30 -4.24 -7.48
N ASN A 60 -11.25 -4.86 -8.18
CA ASN A 60 -11.32 -4.83 -9.65
C ASN A 60 -11.59 -3.45 -10.25
N TRP A 61 -12.17 -2.53 -9.49
CA TRP A 61 -12.41 -1.16 -9.96
C TRP A 61 -11.14 -0.31 -9.94
N CYS A 62 -10.09 -0.76 -9.25
CA CYS A 62 -8.83 -0.03 -9.10
C CYS A 62 -7.85 -0.39 -10.23
N HIS A 63 -7.49 0.61 -11.04
CA HIS A 63 -6.53 0.47 -12.14
C HIS A 63 -5.19 -0.12 -11.70
N ASP A 64 -4.60 0.37 -10.61
CA ASP A 64 -3.33 -0.18 -10.10
C ASP A 64 -3.47 -1.61 -9.56
N SER A 65 -4.63 -2.01 -9.05
CA SER A 65 -4.83 -3.38 -8.54
C SER A 65 -4.83 -4.38 -9.69
N ARG A 66 -5.51 -4.01 -10.78
CA ARG A 66 -5.50 -4.79 -12.03
C ARG A 66 -4.14 -4.73 -12.72
N GLY A 67 -3.44 -3.59 -12.65
CA GLY A 67 -2.07 -3.43 -13.16
C GLY A 67 -1.06 -4.34 -12.46
N LEU A 68 -1.12 -4.47 -11.13
CA LEU A 68 -0.29 -5.44 -10.41
C LEU A 68 -0.62 -6.88 -10.80
N ALA A 69 -1.92 -7.20 -10.92
CA ALA A 69 -2.35 -8.52 -11.37
C ALA A 69 -1.87 -8.83 -12.80
N HIS A 70 -1.80 -7.82 -13.67
CA HIS A 70 -1.24 -7.96 -15.01
C HIS A 70 0.27 -8.23 -14.97
N HIS A 71 1.04 -7.52 -14.12
CA HIS A 71 2.47 -7.83 -13.91
C HIS A 71 2.68 -9.29 -13.51
N PHE A 72 1.79 -9.87 -12.69
CA PHE A 72 1.90 -11.26 -12.24
C PHE A 72 1.68 -12.28 -13.37
N GLN A 73 1.24 -11.86 -14.56
CA GLN A 73 1.13 -12.70 -15.75
C GLN A 73 2.43 -12.76 -16.57
N ASP A 74 3.40 -11.90 -16.27
CA ASP A 74 4.73 -11.96 -16.86
C ASP A 74 5.40 -13.31 -16.53
N GLU A 75 5.98 -13.97 -17.52
CA GLU A 75 6.48 -15.35 -17.36
C GLU A 75 7.56 -15.49 -16.28
N GLU A 76 8.49 -14.52 -16.20
CA GLU A 76 9.59 -14.56 -15.25
C GLU A 76 9.12 -14.26 -13.82
N LEU A 77 8.25 -13.26 -13.66
CA LEU A 77 7.66 -12.96 -12.36
C LEU A 77 6.74 -14.10 -11.90
N ALA A 78 5.90 -14.64 -12.79
CA ALA A 78 5.01 -15.76 -12.48
C ALA A 78 5.80 -16.97 -11.98
N ALA A 79 6.91 -17.33 -12.62
CA ALA A 79 7.79 -18.40 -12.18
C ALA A 79 8.39 -18.14 -10.78
N THR A 80 8.78 -16.89 -10.51
CA THR A 80 9.26 -16.48 -9.17
C THR A 80 8.15 -16.61 -8.13
N LEU A 81 6.94 -16.16 -8.45
CA LEU A 81 5.78 -16.24 -7.56
C LEU A 81 5.41 -17.68 -7.24
N GLU A 82 5.30 -18.55 -8.26
CA GLU A 82 4.98 -19.97 -8.09
C GLU A 82 6.02 -20.71 -7.23
N ALA A 83 7.30 -20.40 -7.41
CA ALA A 83 8.39 -21.06 -6.70
C ALA A 83 8.47 -20.65 -5.22
N HIS A 84 8.12 -19.42 -4.88
CA HIS A 84 8.47 -18.83 -3.58
C HIS A 84 7.29 -18.33 -2.74
N TYR A 85 6.09 -18.25 -3.31
CA TYR A 85 4.93 -17.65 -2.66
C TYR A 85 3.67 -18.50 -2.79
N ILE A 86 2.84 -18.44 -1.75
CA ILE A 86 1.42 -18.76 -1.85
C ILE A 86 0.67 -17.44 -2.03
N THR A 87 0.17 -17.19 -3.23
CA THR A 87 -0.46 -15.91 -3.58
C THR A 87 -1.97 -15.98 -3.39
N ARG A 88 -2.58 -14.97 -2.75
CA ARG A 88 -4.04 -14.78 -2.67
C ARG A 88 -4.41 -13.32 -2.93
N TYR A 89 -5.49 -13.13 -3.69
CA TYR A 89 -6.12 -11.83 -3.87
C TYR A 89 -7.26 -11.68 -2.86
N ILE A 90 -7.23 -10.58 -2.09
CA ILE A 90 -8.22 -10.27 -1.07
C ILE A 90 -8.96 -9.00 -1.51
N ASP A 91 -10.26 -9.12 -1.76
CA ASP A 91 -11.11 -7.99 -2.17
C ASP A 91 -11.44 -7.12 -0.95
N VAL A 92 -11.02 -5.85 -0.98
CA VAL A 92 -11.29 -4.90 0.10
C VAL A 92 -12.54 -4.05 -0.16
N GLY A 93 -13.32 -4.36 -1.20
CA GLY A 93 -14.52 -3.61 -1.57
C GLY A 93 -14.19 -2.16 -1.91
N TRP A 94 -14.87 -1.21 -1.26
CA TRP A 94 -14.55 0.21 -1.30
C TRP A 94 -13.60 0.65 -0.17
N ARG A 95 -12.79 -0.29 0.37
CA ARG A 95 -11.98 -0.23 1.61
C ARG A 95 -12.77 -0.42 2.89
N ASP A 96 -13.96 -1.01 2.77
CA ASP A 96 -14.88 -1.32 3.87
C ASP A 96 -14.92 -2.82 4.20
N ARG A 97 -14.11 -3.65 3.53
CA ARG A 97 -14.13 -5.12 3.66
C ARG A 97 -12.77 -5.69 3.99
N ASN A 98 -12.77 -6.84 4.66
CA ASN A 98 -11.57 -7.57 5.08
C ASN A 98 -10.59 -6.74 5.94
N ASN A 99 -11.14 -5.86 6.79
CA ASN A 99 -10.34 -5.06 7.75
C ASN A 99 -9.66 -5.95 8.80
N ASP A 100 -10.30 -7.05 9.18
CA ASP A 100 -9.77 -8.09 10.06
C ASP A 100 -8.50 -8.77 9.53
N VAL A 101 -8.43 -9.03 8.22
CA VAL A 101 -7.19 -9.52 7.58
C VAL A 101 -6.04 -8.54 7.77
N MET A 102 -6.29 -7.23 7.66
CA MET A 102 -5.26 -6.23 7.89
C MET A 102 -4.83 -6.15 9.35
N LEU A 103 -5.80 -6.17 10.26
CA LEU A 103 -5.55 -6.09 11.70
C LEU A 103 -4.73 -7.27 12.20
N ARG A 104 -4.92 -8.49 11.64
CA ARG A 104 -4.09 -9.66 11.94
C ARG A 104 -2.60 -9.38 11.77
N PHE A 105 -2.24 -8.60 10.75
CA PHE A 105 -0.86 -8.25 10.44
C PHE A 105 -0.46 -6.86 10.94
N GLY A 106 -1.19 -6.31 11.90
CA GLY A 106 -0.88 -5.02 12.53
C GLY A 106 -0.96 -3.82 11.57
N VAL A 107 -1.88 -3.86 10.60
CA VAL A 107 -2.18 -2.75 9.70
C VAL A 107 -3.63 -2.32 9.93
N SER A 108 -3.84 -1.07 10.32
CA SER A 108 -5.18 -0.63 10.77
C SER A 108 -6.08 -0.12 9.64
N ALA A 109 -5.54 0.20 8.46
CA ALA A 109 -6.34 0.62 7.32
C ALA A 109 -5.63 0.45 5.96
N VAL A 110 -6.44 0.33 4.89
CA VAL A 110 -5.96 0.40 3.50
C VAL A 110 -5.72 1.87 3.12
N TYR A 111 -4.45 2.30 3.11
CA TYR A 111 -4.09 3.64 2.62
C TYR A 111 -4.12 3.77 1.09
N GLY A 112 -4.16 2.65 0.37
CA GLY A 112 -4.34 2.61 -1.07
C GLY A 112 -4.41 1.18 -1.57
N THR A 113 -4.93 0.99 -2.77
CA THR A 113 -5.05 -0.32 -3.41
C THR A 113 -4.16 -0.36 -4.66
N PRO A 114 -3.48 -1.48 -4.94
CA PRO A 114 -3.33 -2.63 -4.07
C PRO A 114 -2.40 -2.29 -2.88
N THR A 115 -2.71 -2.86 -1.72
CA THR A 115 -1.75 -3.03 -0.62
C THR A 115 -1.25 -4.46 -0.67
N VAL A 116 0.06 -4.67 -0.57
CA VAL A 116 0.68 -5.99 -0.69
C VAL A 116 1.29 -6.39 0.64
N PHE A 117 0.92 -7.55 1.15
CA PHE A 117 1.56 -8.17 2.30
C PHE A 117 2.38 -9.37 1.86
N ILE A 118 3.65 -9.35 2.23
CA ILE A 118 4.52 -10.52 2.18
C ILE A 118 4.74 -10.94 3.62
N ILE A 119 4.37 -12.18 3.94
CA ILE A 119 4.35 -12.68 5.30
C ILE A 119 5.24 -13.92 5.39
N ASP A 120 6.07 -13.96 6.43
CA ASP A 120 6.76 -15.18 6.85
C ASP A 120 5.77 -16.05 7.64
N PRO A 121 5.44 -17.27 7.17
CA PRO A 121 4.44 -18.10 7.84
C PRO A 121 4.96 -18.76 9.12
N THR A 122 6.26 -18.67 9.42
CA THR A 122 6.85 -19.31 10.61
C THR A 122 6.48 -18.61 11.91
N ASP A 123 6.32 -17.28 11.86
CA ASP A 123 5.96 -16.43 12.99
C ASP A 123 4.84 -15.41 12.65
N GLU A 124 4.21 -15.56 11.48
CA GLU A 124 3.20 -14.65 10.93
C GLU A 124 3.67 -13.19 10.77
N HIS A 125 4.98 -12.98 10.59
CA HIS A 125 5.55 -11.64 10.51
C HIS A 125 5.37 -10.99 9.12
N LEU A 126 4.86 -9.76 9.09
CA LEU A 126 4.76 -8.93 7.88
C LEU A 126 6.13 -8.33 7.52
N ILE A 127 6.85 -8.98 6.60
CA ILE A 127 8.25 -8.63 6.30
C ILE A 127 8.39 -7.38 5.42
N ASN A 128 7.36 -7.00 4.66
CA ASN A 128 7.41 -5.84 3.76
C ASN A 128 6.68 -4.61 4.32
N ARG A 129 6.57 -4.48 5.65
CA ARG A 129 5.76 -3.44 6.32
C ARG A 129 5.97 -2.04 5.74
N GLU A 130 7.21 -1.59 5.57
CA GLU A 130 7.50 -0.24 5.07
C GLU A 130 7.09 -0.03 3.60
N THR A 131 7.19 -1.10 2.80
CA THR A 131 6.93 -1.07 1.35
C THR A 131 5.57 -1.63 0.97
N ARG A 132 4.72 -2.01 1.93
CA ARG A 132 3.39 -2.60 1.70
C ARG A 132 2.48 -1.78 0.79
N SER A 133 2.65 -0.46 0.80
CA SER A 133 1.89 0.48 -0.04
C SER A 133 2.56 0.76 -1.38
N LEU A 134 3.77 0.28 -1.67
CA LEU A 134 4.57 0.63 -2.85
C LEU A 134 3.79 0.42 -4.16
N TRP A 135 2.93 -0.59 -4.18
CA TRP A 135 2.16 -1.03 -5.33
C TRP A 135 0.87 -0.23 -5.58
N THR A 136 0.55 0.80 -4.79
CA THR A 136 -0.58 1.71 -5.10
C THR A 136 -0.36 2.59 -6.35
N SER A 137 0.72 2.33 -7.09
CA SER A 137 1.04 2.94 -8.38
C SER A 137 1.50 1.88 -9.38
N ALA A 138 1.10 0.62 -9.20
CA ALA A 138 1.60 -0.53 -9.95
C ALA A 138 1.47 -0.37 -11.46
N ALA A 139 0.42 0.29 -11.95
CA ALA A 139 0.19 0.42 -13.38
C ALA A 139 1.17 1.40 -14.07
N SER A 140 1.87 2.24 -13.31
CA SER A 140 2.95 3.09 -13.82
C SER A 140 4.35 2.55 -13.55
N ARG A 141 4.46 1.39 -12.88
CA ARG A 141 5.74 0.75 -12.56
C ARG A 141 6.17 -0.17 -13.69
N SER A 142 7.49 -0.31 -13.85
CA SER A 142 8.02 -1.22 -14.86
C SER A 142 7.94 -2.66 -14.38
N ILE A 143 7.94 -3.61 -15.32
CA ILE A 143 7.94 -5.03 -14.97
C ILE A 143 9.25 -5.44 -14.30
N GLU A 144 10.37 -4.77 -14.63
CA GLU A 144 11.67 -4.98 -14.01
C GLU A 144 11.64 -4.62 -12.51
N GLU A 145 11.02 -3.49 -12.15
CA GLU A 145 10.84 -3.13 -10.72
C GLU A 145 10.02 -4.20 -9.97
N ALA A 146 9.01 -4.80 -10.62
CA ALA A 146 8.22 -5.86 -10.02
C ALA A 146 9.02 -7.16 -9.84
N ARG A 147 9.72 -7.60 -10.88
CA ARG A 147 10.60 -8.78 -10.82
C ARG A 147 11.62 -8.63 -9.70
N GLU A 148 12.33 -7.50 -9.64
CA GLU A 148 13.33 -7.23 -8.61
C GLU A 148 12.72 -7.27 -7.21
N TYR A 149 11.62 -6.53 -6.98
CA TYR A 149 10.95 -6.48 -5.68
C TYR A 149 10.56 -7.87 -5.15
N PHE A 150 9.86 -8.67 -5.95
CA PHE A 150 9.41 -10.00 -5.50
C PHE A 150 10.57 -11.00 -5.46
N ALA A 151 11.62 -10.87 -6.27
CA ALA A 151 12.81 -11.71 -6.18
C ALA A 151 13.64 -11.41 -4.92
N ASP A 152 13.74 -10.15 -4.51
CA ASP A 152 14.48 -9.75 -3.30
C ASP A 152 13.86 -10.35 -2.04
N PHE A 153 12.53 -10.20 -1.90
CA PHE A 153 11.81 -10.86 -0.82
C PHE A 153 11.90 -12.38 -0.95
N ALA A 154 11.88 -12.97 -2.15
CA ALA A 154 11.97 -14.42 -2.35
C ALA A 154 13.27 -15.02 -1.83
N ARG A 155 14.40 -14.31 -2.00
CA ARG A 155 15.72 -14.77 -1.58
C ARG A 155 15.95 -14.74 -0.07
N GLY A 156 15.08 -14.05 0.69
CA GLY A 156 15.31 -13.80 2.12
C GLY A 156 16.50 -12.88 2.37
N GLU A 157 16.93 -12.15 1.33
CA GLU A 157 18.01 -11.17 1.38
C GLU A 157 17.59 -9.84 2.04
N ALA A 158 16.39 -9.78 2.63
CA ALA A 158 16.10 -8.83 3.70
C ALA A 158 16.89 -9.23 4.97
N ALA A 159 18.21 -9.37 4.85
CA ALA A 159 19.08 -9.29 6.01
C ALA A 159 18.96 -7.86 6.52
N LEU A 160 18.56 -7.70 7.78
CA LEU A 160 18.44 -6.38 8.39
C LEU A 160 19.72 -5.58 8.10
N ASP A 161 19.58 -4.48 7.38
CA ASP A 161 20.67 -3.54 7.19
C ASP A 161 21.13 -3.04 8.58
N LEU A 162 22.36 -2.54 8.70
CA LEU A 162 22.89 -1.99 9.94
C LEU A 162 21.97 -0.92 10.52
N VAL A 163 21.31 -0.11 9.68
CA VAL A 163 20.25 0.81 10.10
C VAL A 163 19.10 0.08 10.79
N GLU A 164 18.58 -0.97 10.15
CA GLU A 164 17.44 -1.74 10.68
C GLU A 164 17.80 -2.52 11.95
N SER A 165 19.08 -2.83 12.17
CA SER A 165 19.56 -3.46 13.41
C SER A 165 19.65 -2.50 14.60
N SER A 166 19.52 -1.18 14.40
CA SER A 166 19.59 -0.17 15.46
C SER A 166 18.32 -0.15 16.32
N LEU A 167 18.49 -0.16 17.65
CA LEU A 167 17.39 0.05 18.59
C LEU A 167 16.74 1.43 18.47
N VAL A 168 17.52 2.45 18.06
CA VAL A 168 17.01 3.79 17.77
C VAL A 168 16.04 3.73 16.58
N TYR A 169 16.42 3.06 15.50
CA TYR A 169 15.55 2.88 14.33
C TYR A 169 14.27 2.13 14.70
N GLN A 170 14.40 1.00 15.41
CA GLN A 170 13.25 0.21 15.86
C GLN A 170 12.30 1.03 16.74
N SER A 171 12.82 1.92 17.59
CA SER A 171 11.99 2.80 18.40
C SER A 171 11.19 3.80 17.56
N LEU A 172 11.82 4.38 16.52
CA LEU A 172 11.13 5.26 15.57
C LEU A 172 10.04 4.53 14.78
N LEU A 173 10.28 3.27 14.40
CA LEU A 173 9.27 2.46 13.73
C LEU A 173 8.04 2.23 14.62
N ILE A 174 8.24 1.97 15.92
CA ILE A 174 7.14 1.83 16.88
C ILE A 174 6.32 3.13 16.96
N GLU A 175 6.96 4.30 16.97
CA GLU A 175 6.22 5.58 16.95
C GLU A 175 5.37 5.74 15.68
N ILE A 176 5.91 5.36 14.53
CA ILE A 176 5.17 5.35 13.26
C ILE A 176 3.98 4.40 13.33
N GLU A 177 4.19 3.18 13.84
CA GLU A 177 3.14 2.18 13.96
C GLU A 177 2.02 2.60 14.91
N VAL A 178 2.36 3.21 16.06
CA VAL A 178 1.37 3.77 16.99
C VAL A 178 0.55 4.86 16.31
N PHE A 179 1.21 5.79 15.62
CA PHE A 179 0.51 6.84 14.86
C PHE A 179 -0.39 6.26 13.77
N GLU A 180 0.09 5.27 13.03
CA GLU A 180 -0.69 4.60 11.98
C GLU A 180 -1.86 3.79 12.55
N ALA A 181 -1.72 3.20 13.73
CA ALA A 181 -2.80 2.50 14.41
C ALA A 181 -3.92 3.48 14.80
N GLU A 182 -3.58 4.56 15.50
CA GLU A 182 -4.56 5.55 15.96
C GLU A 182 -5.33 6.21 14.82
N GLN A 183 -4.64 6.61 13.75
CA GLN A 183 -5.29 7.25 12.60
C GLN A 183 -5.95 6.23 11.67
N GLY A 184 -5.38 5.03 11.57
CA GLY A 184 -5.88 3.97 10.71
C GLY A 184 -7.19 3.40 11.21
N GLU A 185 -7.35 3.16 12.51
CA GLU A 185 -8.59 2.66 13.10
C GLU A 185 -9.76 3.60 12.79
N ARG A 186 -9.60 4.90 13.07
CA ARG A 186 -10.62 5.91 12.74
C ARG A 186 -10.90 6.00 11.24
N LEU A 187 -9.87 5.86 10.39
CA LEU A 187 -10.03 5.88 8.93
C LEU A 187 -10.79 4.64 8.43
N ALA A 188 -10.57 3.47 9.02
CA ALA A 188 -11.27 2.24 8.67
C ALA A 188 -12.77 2.37 9.02
N GLU A 189 -13.11 2.87 10.21
CA GLU A 189 -14.49 3.17 10.60
C GLU A 189 -15.16 4.16 9.64
N ALA A 190 -14.42 5.19 9.20
CA ALA A 190 -14.92 6.14 8.20
C ALA A 190 -15.24 5.45 6.87
N TYR A 191 -14.40 4.52 6.41
CA TYR A 191 -14.68 3.76 5.19
C TYR A 191 -15.85 2.77 5.35
N GLU A 192 -16.09 2.23 6.54
CA GLU A 192 -17.30 1.45 6.81
C GLU A 192 -18.57 2.30 6.68
N ASP A 193 -18.56 3.54 7.19
CA ASP A 193 -19.61 4.54 6.96
C ASP A 193 -19.83 4.79 5.46
N ILE A 194 -18.75 5.09 4.72
CA ILE A 194 -18.80 5.31 3.26
C ILE A 194 -19.36 4.07 2.54
N GLY A 195 -18.90 2.87 2.91
CA GLY A 195 -19.35 1.61 2.34
C GLY A 195 -20.85 1.37 2.56
N ARG A 196 -21.33 1.60 3.79
CA ARG A 196 -22.77 1.54 4.12
C ARG A 196 -23.58 2.51 3.28
N TRP A 197 -23.18 3.77 3.17
CA TRP A 197 -23.90 4.76 2.37
C TRP A 197 -23.87 4.45 0.87
N ARG A 198 -22.75 3.92 0.35
CA ARG A 198 -22.67 3.46 -1.05
C ARG A 198 -23.67 2.33 -1.36
N ALA A 199 -23.98 1.49 -0.38
CA ALA A 199 -24.95 0.41 -0.52
C ALA A 199 -26.42 0.86 -0.42
N MET A 200 -26.69 2.08 0.04
CA MET A 200 -28.03 2.66 0.10
C MET A 200 -28.49 3.18 -1.26
N ASP A 201 -29.80 3.27 -1.43
CA ASP A 201 -30.42 4.02 -2.52
C ASP A 201 -30.03 5.50 -2.40
N GLU A 202 -29.94 6.19 -3.53
CA GLU A 202 -29.43 7.58 -3.59
C GLU A 202 -30.25 8.54 -2.71
N GLU A 203 -31.56 8.32 -2.60
CA GLU A 203 -32.50 9.11 -1.81
C GLU A 203 -32.30 8.94 -0.29
N ASP A 204 -31.70 7.83 0.14
CA ASP A 204 -31.47 7.49 1.55
C ASP A 204 -30.04 7.85 2.04
N ARG A 205 -29.16 8.28 1.12
CA ARG A 205 -27.79 8.70 1.47
C ARG A 205 -27.80 10.06 2.19
N PRO A 206 -26.75 10.35 2.99
CA PRO A 206 -26.51 11.71 3.46
C PRO A 206 -26.50 12.69 2.29
N GLU A 207 -27.13 13.86 2.46
CA GLU A 207 -27.20 14.91 1.42
C GLU A 207 -25.80 15.36 0.99
N ASP A 208 -24.85 15.37 1.93
CA ASP A 208 -23.44 15.72 1.78
C ASP A 208 -22.51 14.51 1.53
N PHE A 209 -23.05 13.35 1.12
CA PHE A 209 -22.28 12.11 0.94
C PHE A 209 -21.00 12.29 0.11
N MET A 210 -21.04 13.08 -0.97
CA MET A 210 -19.87 13.30 -1.83
C MET A 210 -18.77 14.10 -1.14
N ASP A 211 -19.14 15.06 -0.29
CA ASP A 211 -18.19 15.87 0.47
C ASP A 211 -17.56 15.00 1.58
N LEU A 212 -18.38 14.22 2.28
CA LEU A 212 -17.94 13.24 3.27
C LEU A 212 -16.96 12.22 2.66
N ALA A 213 -17.32 11.60 1.53
CA ALA A 213 -16.44 10.66 0.84
C ALA A 213 -15.13 11.32 0.38
N GLY A 214 -15.20 12.56 -0.11
CA GLY A 214 -14.03 13.33 -0.54
C GLY A 214 -13.08 13.68 0.61
N GLU A 215 -13.61 13.95 1.80
CA GLU A 215 -12.82 14.17 3.01
C GLU A 215 -12.05 12.90 3.42
N VAL A 216 -12.73 11.75 3.49
CA VAL A 216 -12.10 10.45 3.80
C VAL A 216 -11.02 10.10 2.78
N ASP A 217 -11.27 10.32 1.49
CA ASP A 217 -10.26 10.10 0.44
C ASP A 217 -9.05 11.03 0.56
N THR A 218 -9.29 12.28 0.97
CA THR A 218 -8.23 13.26 1.25
C THR A 218 -7.41 12.81 2.45
N TRP A 219 -8.06 12.39 3.53
CA TRP A 219 -7.44 11.85 4.73
C TRP A 219 -6.56 10.65 4.40
N ARG A 220 -7.14 9.61 3.78
CA ARG A 220 -6.41 8.41 3.34
C ARG A 220 -5.17 8.77 2.50
N SER A 221 -5.33 9.66 1.54
CA SER A 221 -4.23 10.05 0.66
C SER A 221 -3.12 10.82 1.40
N ARG A 222 -3.47 11.63 2.41
CA ARG A 222 -2.51 12.29 3.30
C ARG A 222 -1.79 11.27 4.18
N MET A 223 -2.53 10.31 4.76
CA MET A 223 -1.96 9.22 5.56
C MET A 223 -0.93 8.41 4.77
N ASN A 224 -1.25 7.98 3.54
CA ASN A 224 -0.31 7.26 2.68
C ASN A 224 0.99 8.05 2.44
N ARG A 225 0.86 9.33 2.07
CA ARG A 225 2.04 10.19 1.81
C ARG A 225 2.86 10.43 3.08
N GLN A 226 2.21 10.62 4.22
CA GLN A 226 2.87 10.84 5.49
C GLN A 226 3.60 9.59 5.97
N SER A 227 2.95 8.42 5.95
CA SER A 227 3.57 7.13 6.29
C SER A 227 4.88 6.92 5.52
N ARG A 228 4.82 6.99 4.19
CA ARG A 228 6.02 6.87 3.33
C ARG A 228 7.09 7.91 3.61
N ARG A 229 6.70 9.13 4.00
CA ARG A 229 7.64 10.18 4.39
C ARG A 229 8.31 9.81 5.72
N LEU A 230 7.55 9.37 6.71
CA LEU A 230 8.04 9.03 8.06
C LEU A 230 9.05 7.89 8.03
N TYR A 231 8.76 6.78 7.35
CA TYR A 231 9.71 5.67 7.20
C TYR A 231 11.02 6.14 6.55
N ARG A 232 10.93 6.93 5.48
CA ARG A 232 12.12 7.50 4.81
C ARG A 232 12.89 8.46 5.70
N GLU A 233 12.21 9.30 6.47
CA GLU A 233 12.83 10.24 7.41
C GLU A 233 13.53 9.49 8.55
N ALA A 234 12.90 8.46 9.11
CA ALA A 234 13.49 7.61 10.15
C ALA A 234 14.77 6.93 9.65
N TYR A 235 14.72 6.28 8.49
CA TYR A 235 15.87 5.59 7.92
C TYR A 235 17.03 6.56 7.68
N ARG A 236 16.77 7.69 7.01
CA ARG A 236 17.80 8.70 6.71
C ARG A 236 18.40 9.34 7.96
N ALA A 237 17.61 9.55 9.00
CA ALA A 237 18.10 10.13 10.24
C ALA A 237 19.08 9.18 10.94
N VAL A 238 18.73 7.89 11.02
CA VAL A 238 19.60 6.87 11.63
C VAL A 238 20.83 6.61 10.77
N ASP A 239 20.69 6.44 9.46
CA ASP A 239 21.80 6.28 8.51
C ASP A 239 22.79 7.45 8.58
N GLY A 240 22.27 8.69 8.61
CA GLY A 240 23.09 9.89 8.79
C GLY A 240 23.85 9.90 10.12
N ALA A 241 23.20 9.51 11.22
CA ALA A 241 23.83 9.44 12.53
C ALA A 241 24.90 8.34 12.62
N LEU A 242 24.66 7.17 11.99
CA LEU A 242 25.64 6.10 11.86
C LEU A 242 26.85 6.56 11.06
N SER A 243 26.62 7.22 9.93
CA SER A 243 27.67 7.78 9.07
C SER A 243 28.51 8.81 9.82
N GLU A 244 27.89 9.71 10.58
CA GLU A 244 28.60 10.69 11.40
C GLU A 244 29.46 10.03 12.49
N LEU A 245 28.94 8.99 13.17
CA LEU A 245 29.68 8.24 14.19
C LEU A 245 30.84 7.41 13.64
N ALA A 246 30.75 6.97 12.39
CA ALA A 246 31.80 6.23 11.68
C ALA A 246 32.88 7.16 11.09
N GLY A 247 32.53 8.39 10.73
CA GLY A 247 33.43 9.36 10.11
C GLY A 247 33.88 8.89 8.73
N GLU A 248 35.19 8.76 8.52
CA GLU A 248 35.77 8.23 7.26
C GLU A 248 35.80 6.70 7.21
N SER A 249 35.44 6.02 8.30
CA SER A 249 35.42 4.55 8.37
C SER A 249 34.07 4.00 7.92
N GLU A 250 34.05 2.70 7.60
CA GLU A 250 32.81 1.99 7.29
C GLU A 250 31.89 1.88 8.52
N VAL A 251 30.57 1.93 8.31
CA VAL A 251 29.59 1.65 9.36
C VAL A 251 29.65 0.16 9.70
N THR A 252 29.72 -0.16 11.00
CA THR A 252 29.80 -1.55 11.49
C THR A 252 28.79 -1.78 12.60
N ALA A 253 28.58 -3.04 13.00
CA ALA A 253 27.79 -3.37 14.19
C ALA A 253 28.28 -2.67 15.47
N ALA A 254 29.58 -2.37 15.58
CA ALA A 254 30.12 -1.59 16.70
C ALA A 254 29.71 -0.09 16.62
N THR A 255 29.56 0.45 15.41
CA THR A 255 29.00 1.80 15.20
C THR A 255 27.54 1.84 15.63
N VAL A 256 26.74 0.83 15.28
CA VAL A 256 25.33 0.70 15.70
C VAL A 256 25.21 0.63 17.22
N ALA A 257 25.99 -0.24 17.88
CA ALA A 257 25.97 -0.37 19.33
C ALA A 257 26.34 0.95 20.05
N ARG A 258 27.25 1.76 19.47
CA ARG A 258 27.58 3.09 19.98
C ARG A 258 26.44 4.09 19.79
N LEU A 259 25.76 4.06 18.65
CA LEU A 259 24.58 4.90 18.39
C LEU A 259 23.50 4.60 19.43
N ASP A 260 23.14 3.33 19.59
CA ASP A 260 22.11 2.89 20.53
C ASP A 260 22.47 3.24 21.98
N GLN A 261 23.75 3.10 22.36
CA GLN A 261 24.21 3.52 23.69
C GLN A 261 24.14 5.03 23.91
N SER A 262 24.37 5.83 22.87
CA SER A 262 24.28 7.29 22.95
C SER A 262 22.85 7.80 23.00
N ASN A 263 21.89 7.00 22.53
CA ASN A 263 20.45 7.29 22.48
C ASN A 263 20.15 8.72 21.99
N PRO A 264 20.51 9.04 20.73
CA PRO A 264 20.33 10.38 20.19
C PRO A 264 18.85 10.78 20.17
N ASP A 265 18.58 12.07 20.37
CA ASP A 265 17.25 12.64 20.24
C ASP A 265 16.88 12.83 18.77
N ILE A 266 16.37 11.78 18.15
CA ILE A 266 15.79 11.80 16.79
C ILE A 266 14.28 11.84 16.95
N SER A 267 13.65 12.87 16.38
CA SER A 267 12.19 13.02 16.41
C SER A 267 11.61 13.08 15.01
N LEU A 268 10.48 12.41 14.83
CA LEU A 268 9.69 12.46 13.60
C LEU A 268 8.55 13.45 13.74
N ARG A 269 8.15 14.06 12.61
CA ARG A 269 7.03 14.99 12.58
C ARG A 269 5.75 14.30 12.14
N PHE A 270 4.91 13.96 13.10
CA PHE A 270 3.56 13.43 12.89
C PHE A 270 2.56 14.57 12.65
N GLN A 271 1.59 14.34 11.76
CA GLN A 271 0.49 15.28 11.50
C GLN A 271 -0.83 14.49 11.49
N PRO A 272 -1.54 14.40 12.62
CA PRO A 272 -2.86 13.78 12.67
C PRO A 272 -3.83 14.46 11.71
N PHE A 273 -4.80 13.71 11.22
CA PHE A 273 -5.90 14.28 10.46
C PHE A 273 -7.02 14.71 11.43
N GLU A 274 -7.43 15.97 11.28
CA GLU A 274 -8.55 16.54 12.02
C GLU A 274 -9.78 16.50 11.11
N SER A 275 -10.87 15.96 11.65
CA SER A 275 -12.19 15.97 11.03
C SER A 275 -13.20 16.41 12.09
N GLU A 276 -14.22 17.16 11.68
CA GLU A 276 -15.37 17.45 12.55
C GLU A 276 -16.33 16.25 12.64
N ARG A 277 -16.24 15.34 11.67
CA ARG A 277 -17.11 14.16 11.53
C ARG A 277 -16.50 12.90 12.13
N TRP A 278 -15.20 12.65 11.90
CA TRP A 278 -14.46 11.43 12.29
C TRP A 278 -13.28 11.69 13.23
#